data_AF-A0A9W9W8S0-F1
#
_entry.id   AF-A0A9W9W8S0-F1
#
_cell.length_a   1.000
_cell.length_b   1.000
_cell.length_c   1.000
_cell.angle_alpha   90.00
_cell.angle_beta   90.00
_cell.angle_gamma   90.00
#
_symmetry.space_group_name_H-M   'P 1'
#
loop_
_entity.id
_entity.type
_entity.pdbx_description
1 polymer ?
#
loop_
_entity_poly.entity_id
_entity_poly.type
_entity_poly.pdbx_seq_one_letter_code
_entity_poly.pdbx_strand_id
1 'polypeptide(L)'
;MESILLFWINKLTYDNSVGTLVLSALLNAGPEARNRALRVNSFTTTPAEIQAEFERQTTGQPWESVSETSLERLRELEKAAWDAGNGAATVLTLRRIWAEGGTLYEQRDNGLIGEPKVMGLQEVIANEIRRVSSL
;
A
#
# COMPACT_ATOMS: atom_id res chain seq x y z
N MET A 1 -22.91 19.81 -4.69
CA MET A 1 -22.08 18.93 -5.53
C MET A 1 -20.80 18.74 -4.75
N GLU A 2 -20.83 17.83 -3.79
CA GLU A 2 -19.75 17.68 -2.80
C GLU A 2 -18.70 16.75 -3.37
N SER A 3 -17.56 17.34 -3.72
CA SER A 3 -16.34 16.66 -4.12
C SER A 3 -15.76 15.96 -2.88
N ILE A 4 -15.86 14.63 -2.81
CA ILE A 4 -15.23 13.86 -1.75
C ILE A 4 -13.74 13.72 -2.10
N LEU A 5 -12.92 14.38 -1.31
CA LEU A 5 -11.46 14.45 -1.39
C LEU A 5 -10.82 13.06 -1.22
N LEU A 6 -9.97 12.67 -2.17
CA LEU A 6 -9.05 11.53 -2.05
C LEU A 6 -7.89 11.88 -1.10
N PHE A 7 -8.03 11.55 0.18
CA PHE A 7 -6.90 11.53 1.13
C PHE A 7 -6.92 10.21 1.89
N TRP A 8 -6.29 9.16 1.34
CA TRP A 8 -6.06 7.94 2.12
C TRP A 8 -4.64 7.46 1.92
N ILE A 9 -3.93 7.38 3.04
CA ILE A 9 -2.54 6.96 3.14
C ILE A 9 -2.50 5.43 3.35
N ASN A 10 -1.61 4.75 2.64
CA ASN A 10 -1.30 3.34 2.74
C ASN A 10 0.14 3.16 3.20
N LYS A 11 0.35 2.19 4.10
CA LYS A 11 1.67 1.69 4.48
C LYS A 11 1.98 0.50 3.56
N LEU A 12 2.96 0.65 2.67
CA LEU A 12 3.33 -0.39 1.72
C LEU A 12 4.66 -1.01 2.11
N THR A 13 4.76 -2.32 1.92
CA THR A 13 6.00 -3.09 2.03
C THR A 13 6.23 -3.77 0.69
N TYR A 14 7.43 -3.60 0.14
CA TYR A 14 7.82 -4.19 -1.14
C TYR A 14 8.59 -5.49 -0.88
N ASP A 15 8.46 -6.48 -1.76
CA ASP A 15 8.93 -7.85 -1.53
C ASP A 15 10.40 -7.93 -1.07
N ASN A 16 11.32 -7.22 -1.72
CA ASN A 16 12.73 -7.26 -1.28
C ASN A 16 12.97 -6.51 0.04
N SER A 17 12.10 -5.58 0.44
CA SER A 17 12.15 -4.95 1.77
C SER A 17 11.63 -5.87 2.86
N VAL A 18 10.72 -6.81 2.55
CA VAL A 18 10.16 -7.75 3.54
C VAL A 18 11.29 -8.58 4.17
N GLY A 19 12.15 -9.19 3.35
CA GLY A 19 13.27 -9.99 3.84
C GLY A 19 14.23 -9.19 4.71
N THR A 20 14.54 -7.96 4.30
CA THR A 20 15.38 -7.03 5.07
C THR A 20 14.75 -6.70 6.43
N LEU A 21 13.46 -6.37 6.47
CA LEU A 21 12.75 -6.04 7.70
C LEU A 21 12.68 -7.24 8.65
N VAL A 22 12.44 -8.45 8.14
CA VAL A 22 12.44 -9.69 8.93
C VAL A 22 13.84 -9.97 9.48
N LEU A 23 14.88 -9.87 8.65
CA LEU A 23 16.26 -10.09 9.09
C LEU A 23 16.68 -9.08 10.16
N SER A 24 16.35 -7.81 9.97
CA SER A 24 16.62 -6.76 10.96
C SER A 24 15.86 -6.99 12.26
N ALA A 25 14.62 -7.49 12.22
CA ALA A 25 13.89 -7.87 13.42
C ALA A 25 14.56 -9.02 14.18
N LEU A 26 15.23 -9.95 13.50
CA LEU A 26 15.97 -11.04 14.15
C LEU A 26 17.30 -10.58 14.73
N LEU A 27 18.03 -9.72 14.01
CA LEU A 27 19.40 -9.33 14.36
C LEU A 27 19.49 -8.14 15.31
N ASN A 28 18.56 -7.19 15.20
CA ASN A 28 18.69 -5.87 15.83
C ASN A 28 17.62 -5.58 16.88
N ALA A 29 16.63 -6.46 17.07
CA ALA A 29 15.53 -6.21 17.99
C ALA A 29 16.00 -6.06 19.46
N GLY A 30 15.82 -4.86 19.98
CA GLY A 30 15.97 -4.55 21.41
C GLY A 30 14.88 -5.21 22.26
N PRO A 31 15.00 -5.16 23.60
CA PRO A 31 14.02 -5.71 24.53
C PRO A 31 12.57 -5.29 24.23
N GLU A 32 12.37 -4.03 23.80
CA GLU A 32 11.09 -3.42 23.45
C GLU A 32 10.43 -4.01 22.18
N ALA A 33 11.17 -4.74 21.35
CA ALA A 33 10.68 -5.39 20.14
C ALA A 33 10.43 -6.90 20.31
N ARG A 34 10.87 -7.50 21.42
CA ARG A 34 10.76 -8.95 21.63
C ARG A 34 9.34 -9.38 22.02
N ASN A 35 8.96 -10.59 21.59
CA ASN A 35 7.69 -11.25 21.92
C ASN A 35 6.42 -10.42 21.64
N ARG A 36 6.47 -9.55 20.64
CA ARG A 36 5.31 -8.78 20.18
C ARG A 36 5.29 -8.66 18.66
N ALA A 37 4.13 -8.30 18.12
CA ALA A 37 4.00 -7.94 16.71
C ALA A 37 4.71 -6.58 16.46
N LEU A 38 5.44 -6.51 15.34
CA LEU A 38 6.10 -5.28 14.87
C LEU A 38 5.37 -4.73 13.65
N ARG A 39 5.04 -3.44 13.68
CA ARG A 39 4.40 -2.72 12.58
C ARG A 39 5.47 -2.04 11.75
N VAL A 40 5.95 -2.74 10.72
CA VAL A 40 7.03 -2.26 9.84
C VAL A 40 6.53 -2.05 8.42
N ASN A 41 7.12 -1.08 7.73
CA ASN A 41 6.78 -0.80 6.33
C ASN A 41 7.95 -0.18 5.56
N SER A 42 7.90 -0.26 4.23
CA SER A 42 8.86 0.43 3.36
C SER A 42 8.62 1.93 3.35
N PHE A 43 7.41 2.35 2.95
CA PHE A 43 7.02 3.76 2.85
C PHE A 43 5.52 3.93 3.07
N THR A 44 5.14 5.20 3.18
CA THR A 44 3.79 5.66 3.46
C THR A 44 3.39 6.57 2.31
N THR A 45 2.27 6.29 1.63
CA THR A 45 1.87 7.05 0.43
C THR A 45 0.38 6.98 0.18
N THR A 46 -0.19 7.78 -0.71
CA THR A 46 -1.59 7.69 -1.14
C THR A 46 -1.75 7.07 -2.53
N PRO A 47 -2.93 6.54 -2.91
CA PRO A 47 -3.19 6.14 -4.30
C PRO A 47 -2.90 7.26 -5.31
N ALA A 48 -3.20 8.51 -4.98
CA ALA A 48 -2.94 9.67 -5.83
C ALA A 48 -1.43 9.92 -6.02
N GLU A 49 -0.62 9.75 -4.98
CA GLU A 49 0.85 9.86 -5.08
C GLU A 49 1.45 8.70 -5.88
N ILE A 50 0.92 7.48 -5.73
CA ILE A 50 1.32 6.33 -6.54
C ILE A 50 1.02 6.60 -8.02
N GLN A 51 -0.19 7.08 -8.33
CA GLN A 51 -0.58 7.45 -9.69
C GLN A 51 0.32 8.55 -10.25
N ALA A 52 0.50 9.63 -9.51
CA ALA A 52 1.35 10.75 -9.94
C ALA A 52 2.79 10.29 -10.22
N GLU A 53 3.33 9.35 -9.42
CA GLU A 53 4.66 8.81 -9.66
C GLU A 53 4.72 7.91 -10.90
N PHE A 54 3.68 7.12 -11.18
CA PHE A 54 3.57 6.39 -12.45
C PHE A 54 3.50 7.33 -13.64
N GLU A 55 2.63 8.35 -13.60
CA GLU A 55 2.49 9.36 -14.65
C GLU A 55 3.82 10.07 -14.90
N ARG A 56 4.52 10.47 -13.83
CA ARG A 56 5.84 11.11 -13.91
C ARG A 56 6.91 10.25 -14.60
N GLN A 57 6.93 8.95 -14.31
CA GLN A 57 7.95 8.04 -14.84
C GLN A 57 7.63 7.43 -16.21
N THR A 58 6.37 7.51 -16.68
CA THR A 58 5.95 6.88 -17.95
C THR A 58 5.71 7.92 -19.04
N THR A 59 4.62 8.68 -18.95
CA THR A 59 4.18 9.66 -19.96
C THR A 59 4.72 11.05 -19.70
N GLY A 60 5.08 11.35 -18.44
CA GLY A 60 5.37 12.69 -17.96
C GLY A 60 4.16 13.63 -17.95
N GLN A 61 2.94 13.10 -18.14
CA GLN A 61 1.68 13.83 -18.22
C GLN A 61 0.57 13.07 -17.49
N PRO A 62 -0.42 13.76 -16.89
CA PRO A 62 -1.57 13.11 -16.28
C PRO A 62 -2.31 12.18 -17.25
N TRP A 63 -2.83 11.06 -16.76
CA TRP A 63 -3.63 10.16 -17.58
C TRP A 63 -4.96 10.81 -17.98
N GLU A 64 -5.31 10.71 -19.27
CA GLU A 64 -6.53 11.34 -19.81
C GLU A 64 -7.82 10.74 -19.24
N SER A 65 -7.79 9.47 -18.83
CA SER A 65 -8.96 8.76 -18.31
C SER A 65 -8.61 7.98 -17.05
N VAL A 66 -9.17 8.44 -15.93
CA VAL A 66 -9.07 7.78 -14.62
C VAL A 66 -10.49 7.55 -14.12
N SER A 67 -10.79 6.31 -13.74
CA SER A 67 -12.07 5.95 -13.13
C SER A 67 -11.90 5.80 -11.63
N GLU A 68 -12.74 6.49 -10.88
CA GLU A 68 -12.77 6.41 -9.43
C GLU A 68 -13.99 5.58 -8.98
N THR A 69 -13.81 4.81 -7.91
CA THR A 69 -14.89 4.09 -7.24
C THR A 69 -15.05 4.65 -5.84
N SER A 70 -16.23 5.16 -5.51
CA SER A 70 -16.51 5.66 -4.16
C SER A 70 -16.52 4.53 -3.14
N LEU A 71 -16.26 4.86 -1.88
CA LEU A 71 -16.31 3.89 -0.79
C LEU A 71 -17.70 3.24 -0.65
N GLU A 72 -18.77 4.02 -0.82
CA GLU A 72 -20.13 3.48 -0.80
C GLU A 72 -20.38 2.51 -1.95
N ARG A 73 -19.93 2.86 -3.16
CA ARG A 73 -20.04 1.95 -4.30
C ARG A 73 -19.24 0.67 -4.07
N LEU A 74 -18.08 0.76 -3.44
CA LEU A 74 -17.27 -0.40 -3.09
C LEU A 74 -17.98 -1.32 -2.08
N ARG A 75 -18.67 -0.75 -1.08
CA ARG A 75 -19.48 -1.51 -0.12
C ARG A 75 -20.65 -2.23 -0.78
N GLU A 76 -21.34 -1.58 -1.72
CA GLU A 76 -22.43 -2.20 -2.50
C GLU A 76 -21.92 -3.40 -3.31
N LEU A 77 -20.80 -3.22 -4.01
CA LEU A 77 -20.19 -4.27 -4.83
C LEU A 77 -19.71 -5.45 -3.98
N GLU A 78 -19.09 -5.17 -2.84
CA GLU A 78 -18.68 -6.20 -1.86
C GLU A 78 -19.88 -6.98 -1.35
N LYS A 79 -20.95 -6.30 -0.93
CA LYS A 79 -22.17 -6.96 -0.44
C LYS A 79 -22.79 -7.85 -1.52
N ALA A 80 -22.97 -7.34 -2.74
CA ALA A 80 -23.52 -8.12 -3.84
C ALA A 80 -22.67 -9.36 -4.15
N ALA A 81 -21.33 -9.24 -4.06
CA ALA A 81 -20.44 -10.37 -4.28
C ALA A 81 -20.56 -11.43 -3.17
N TRP A 82 -20.68 -11.03 -1.91
CA TRP A 82 -20.93 -11.96 -0.79
C TRP A 82 -22.29 -12.66 -0.91
N ASP A 83 -23.35 -11.90 -1.20
CA ASP A 83 -24.71 -12.45 -1.36
C ASP A 83 -24.79 -13.46 -2.52
N ALA A 84 -23.99 -13.26 -3.57
CA ALA A 84 -23.90 -14.15 -4.72
C ALA A 84 -22.89 -15.31 -4.57
N GLY A 85 -22.17 -15.42 -3.45
CA GLY A 85 -21.11 -16.42 -3.26
C GLY A 85 -19.93 -16.26 -4.24
N ASN A 86 -19.70 -15.05 -4.74
CA ASN A 86 -18.64 -14.77 -5.71
C ASN A 86 -17.28 -14.67 -5.00
N GLY A 87 -16.28 -15.44 -5.46
CA GLY A 87 -14.92 -15.42 -4.92
C GLY A 87 -14.23 -14.04 -4.95
N ALA A 88 -14.68 -13.12 -5.82
CA ALA A 88 -14.21 -11.74 -5.84
C ALA A 88 -14.57 -10.94 -4.58
N ALA A 89 -15.53 -11.39 -3.77
CA ALA A 89 -15.96 -10.71 -2.55
C ALA A 89 -14.80 -10.45 -1.59
N THR A 90 -13.87 -11.40 -1.47
CA THR A 90 -12.68 -11.24 -0.60
C THR A 90 -11.78 -10.09 -1.05
N VAL A 91 -11.55 -9.94 -2.36
CA VAL A 91 -10.73 -8.84 -2.90
C VAL A 91 -11.42 -7.50 -2.71
N LEU A 92 -12.75 -7.45 -2.85
CA LEU A 92 -13.52 -6.23 -2.60
C LEU A 92 -13.48 -5.82 -1.13
N THR A 93 -13.57 -6.78 -0.20
CA THR A 93 -13.36 -6.55 1.24
C THR A 93 -11.98 -5.97 1.52
N LEU A 94 -10.91 -6.52 0.94
CA LEU A 94 -9.55 -5.99 1.11
C LEU A 94 -9.41 -4.56 0.59
N ARG A 95 -9.97 -4.27 -0.59
CA ARG A 95 -10.00 -2.90 -1.15
C ARG A 95 -10.72 -1.93 -0.23
N ARG A 96 -11.84 -2.36 0.38
CA ARG A 96 -12.56 -1.53 1.35
C ARG A 96 -11.71 -1.26 2.59
N ILE A 97 -11.06 -2.28 3.15
CA ILE A 97 -10.19 -2.13 4.32
C ILE A 97 -9.06 -1.12 4.03
N TRP A 98 -8.44 -1.17 2.85
CA TRP A 98 -7.43 -0.19 2.46
C TRP A 98 -8.02 1.20 2.24
N ALA A 99 -9.19 1.31 1.60
CA ALA A 99 -9.88 2.58 1.39
C ALA A 99 -10.33 3.24 2.70
N GLU A 100 -10.68 2.46 3.72
CA GLU A 100 -11.05 2.92 5.06
C GLU A 100 -9.82 3.23 5.94
N GLY A 101 -8.59 3.04 5.43
CA GLY A 101 -7.37 3.26 6.19
C GLY A 101 -7.12 2.22 7.28
N GLY A 102 -7.71 1.02 7.19
CA GLY A 102 -7.58 -0.05 8.19
C GLY A 102 -6.15 -0.60 8.37
N THR A 103 -5.21 -0.17 7.53
CA THR A 103 -3.78 -0.48 7.60
C THR A 103 -2.92 0.69 8.09
N LEU A 104 -3.54 1.78 8.54
CA LEU A 104 -2.84 2.92 9.11
C LEU A 104 -2.55 2.67 10.59
N TYR A 105 -1.26 2.74 10.93
CA TYR A 105 -0.78 2.78 12.31
C TYR A 105 -0.15 4.14 12.58
N GLU A 106 -0.40 4.68 13.78
CA GLU A 106 0.13 5.98 14.23
C GLU A 106 1.67 6.01 14.18
N GLN A 107 2.31 4.90 14.52
CA GLN A 107 3.76 4.76 14.56
C GLN A 107 4.20 3.45 13.89
N ARG A 108 5.38 3.49 13.26
CA ARG A 108 6.09 2.32 12.73
C ARG A 108 7.22 1.90 13.68
N ASP A 109 7.47 0.60 13.72
CA ASP A 109 8.47 -0.05 14.57
C ASP A 109 9.85 -0.18 13.87
N ASN A 110 10.05 0.41 12.68
CA ASN A 110 11.32 0.33 11.94
C ASN A 110 12.52 0.74 12.82
N GLY A 111 12.38 1.76 13.67
CA GLY A 111 13.46 2.23 14.54
C GLY A 111 13.88 1.20 15.59
N LEU A 112 12.96 0.33 16.01
CA LEU A 112 13.23 -0.71 17.02
C LEU A 112 14.02 -1.89 16.46
N ILE A 113 14.20 -1.93 15.14
CA ILE A 113 14.97 -2.94 14.43
C ILE A 113 16.17 -2.31 13.69
N GLY A 114 16.57 -1.10 14.10
CA GLY A 114 17.74 -0.40 13.57
C GLY A 114 17.47 0.39 12.28
N GLU A 115 16.22 0.72 11.98
CA GLU A 115 15.78 1.52 10.82
C GLU A 115 16.44 1.05 9.51
N PRO A 116 16.25 -0.22 9.12
CA PRO A 116 16.95 -0.76 7.97
C PRO A 116 16.57 -0.05 6.68
N LYS A 117 17.51 0.00 5.74
CA LYS A 117 17.26 0.56 4.41
C LYS A 117 16.19 -0.27 3.69
N VAL A 118 15.10 0.39 3.35
CA VAL A 118 13.97 -0.15 2.59
C VAL A 118 13.80 0.66 1.31
N MET A 119 13.16 0.08 0.29
CA MET A 119 12.87 0.83 -0.94
C MET A 119 11.90 1.98 -0.68
N GLY A 120 12.05 3.06 -1.44
CA GLY A 120 11.08 4.15 -1.51
C GLY A 120 10.07 3.97 -2.65
N LEU A 121 9.02 4.81 -2.67
CA LEU A 121 7.98 4.81 -3.70
C LEU A 121 8.59 4.89 -5.11
N GLN A 122 9.49 5.85 -5.34
CA GLN A 122 10.09 6.11 -6.64
C GLN A 122 10.87 4.90 -7.17
N GLU A 123 11.63 4.24 -6.29
CA GLU A 123 12.41 3.05 -6.63
C GLU A 123 11.51 1.87 -6.97
N VAL A 124 10.43 1.66 -6.20
CA VAL A 124 9.43 0.62 -6.49
C VAL A 124 8.79 0.85 -7.84
N ILE A 125 8.30 2.06 -8.12
CA ILE A 125 7.66 2.37 -9.41
C ILE A 125 8.64 2.18 -10.58
N ALA A 126 9.89 2.61 -10.41
CA ALA A 126 10.93 2.40 -11.42
C ALA A 126 11.22 0.92 -11.68
N ASN A 127 11.22 0.09 -10.63
CA ASN A 127 11.40 -1.35 -10.75
C ASN A 127 10.22 -2.00 -11.49
N GLU A 128 8.98 -1.61 -11.17
CA GLU A 128 7.79 -2.16 -11.82
C GLU A 128 7.71 -1.79 -13.30
N ILE A 129 8.02 -0.54 -13.65
CA ILE A 129 8.09 -0.10 -15.06
C ILE A 129 9.14 -0.94 -15.80
N ARG A 130 10.36 -1.07 -15.25
CA ARG A 130 11.41 -1.90 -15.85
C ARG A 130 10.98 -3.36 -16.04
N ARG A 131 10.37 -3.95 -15.01
CA ARG A 131 9.90 -5.35 -15.04
C ARG A 131 8.90 -5.56 -16.18
N VAL A 132 7.92 -4.67 -16.32
CA VAL A 132 6.90 -4.77 -17.37
C VAL A 132 7.48 -4.48 -18.76
N SER A 133 8.41 -3.53 -18.90
CA SER A 133 9.06 -3.24 -20.20
C SER A 133 10.03 -4.33 -20.66
N SER A 134 10.45 -5.23 -19.77
CA SER A 134 11.31 -6.38 -20.10
C SER A 134 10.57 -7.66 -20.49
N LEU A 135 9.23 -7.64 -20.46
CA LEU A 135 8.35 -8.71 -20.93
C LEU A 135 8.05 -8.55 -22.43
#